data_AF-A0A2S2NFD8-F1
#
_entry.id   AF-A0A2S2NFD8-F1
#
_cell.length_a   1.000
_cell.length_b   1.000
_cell.length_c   1.000
_cell.angle_alpha   90.00
_cell.angle_beta   90.00
_cell.angle_gamma   90.00
#
_symmetry.space_group_name_H-M   'P 1'
#
loop_
_entity.id
_entity.type
_entity.pdbx_description
1 polymer ?
#
loop_
_entity_poly.entity_id
_entity_poly.type
_entity_poly.pdbx_seq_one_letter_code
_entity_poly.pdbx_strand_id
1 'polypeptide(L)'
;MKMSDETPVSSLVLPVLIRPILSQLEKRNVSASQTLRSALFKTENTHPGFAYNLVAGIMKQGDISINMNESVLRLQGTVSDLEGGEYRLNRSEDAFQELNKKSMALKRILSRIPDEINDRKTFLETIK
;
A
#
# COMPACT_ATOMS: atom_id res chain seq x y z
N MET A 1 -21.16 -18.65 -4.54
CA MET A 1 -20.09 -17.91 -3.86
C MET A 1 -19.44 -17.04 -4.94
N LYS A 2 -19.78 -15.75 -5.02
CA LYS A 2 -19.21 -14.89 -6.07
C LYS A 2 -17.74 -14.69 -5.70
N MET A 3 -16.84 -15.24 -6.50
CA MET A 3 -15.44 -14.84 -6.55
C MET A 3 -15.46 -13.35 -6.89
N SER A 4 -15.50 -12.51 -5.87
CA SER A 4 -15.28 -11.07 -6.04
C SER A 4 -13.86 -10.93 -6.55
N ASP A 5 -13.74 -10.43 -7.78
CA ASP A 5 -12.51 -10.18 -8.51
C ASP A 5 -11.34 -9.86 -7.57
N GLU A 6 -10.44 -10.83 -7.37
CA GLU A 6 -9.19 -10.65 -6.63
C GLU A 6 -8.29 -9.72 -7.44
N THR A 7 -8.57 -8.42 -7.35
CA THR A 7 -7.72 -7.40 -7.94
C THR A 7 -6.48 -7.27 -7.05
N PRO A 8 -5.26 -7.17 -7.60
CA PRO A 8 -4.04 -7.02 -6.79
C PRO A 8 -4.11 -5.89 -5.76
N VAL A 9 -4.93 -4.89 -6.02
CA VAL A 9 -5.18 -3.75 -5.14
C VAL A 9 -5.89 -4.15 -3.85
N SER A 10 -6.77 -5.15 -3.86
CA SER A 10 -7.48 -5.55 -2.65
C SER A 10 -6.53 -5.94 -1.52
N SER A 11 -5.46 -6.65 -1.87
CA SER A 11 -4.41 -7.10 -0.95
C SER A 11 -3.42 -6.01 -0.57
N LEU A 12 -3.35 -4.91 -1.32
CA LEU A 12 -2.41 -3.81 -1.10
C LEU A 12 -2.99 -2.67 -0.25
N VAL A 13 -4.32 -2.55 -0.15
CA VAL A 13 -4.96 -1.49 0.65
C VAL A 13 -4.55 -1.53 2.13
N LEU A 14 -4.50 -2.72 2.73
CA LEU A 14 -4.12 -2.85 4.14
C LEU A 14 -2.68 -2.38 4.41
N PRO A 15 -1.64 -2.91 3.72
CA PRO A 15 -0.26 -2.51 3.97
C PRO A 15 0.10 -1.10 3.47
N VAL A 16 -0.53 -0.61 2.38
CA VAL A 16 -0.12 0.64 1.72
C VAL A 16 -0.92 1.85 2.20
N LEU A 17 -2.19 1.67 2.56
CA LEU A 17 -3.08 2.78 2.94
C LEU A 17 -3.40 2.75 4.43
N ILE A 18 -3.97 1.64 4.92
CA ILE A 18 -4.48 1.58 6.31
C ILE A 18 -3.35 1.60 7.32
N ARG A 19 -2.27 0.84 7.08
CA ARG A 19 -1.17 0.73 8.03
C ARG A 19 -0.48 2.07 8.32
N PRO A 20 -0.08 2.90 7.33
CA PRO A 20 0.47 4.23 7.61
C PRO A 20 -0.49 5.13 8.40
N ILE A 21 -1.80 5.05 8.14
CA ILE A 21 -2.81 5.80 8.91
C ILE A 21 -2.81 5.35 10.38
N LEU A 22 -2.73 4.04 10.64
CA LEU A 22 -2.67 3.52 12.01
C LEU A 22 -1.37 3.91 12.72
N SER A 23 -0.22 3.91 12.03
CA SER A 23 1.04 4.43 12.58
C SER A 23 0.95 5.91 12.94
N GLN A 24 0.27 6.72 12.11
CA GLN A 24 0.02 8.13 12.42
C GLN A 24 -0.94 8.29 13.61
N LEU A 25 -1.96 7.44 13.72
CA LEU A 25 -2.90 7.41 14.84
C LEU A 25 -2.20 7.01 16.15
N GLU A 26 -1.24 6.08 16.08
CA GLU A 26 -0.49 5.60 17.26
C GLU A 26 0.25 6.75 17.97
N LYS A 27 0.74 7.74 17.21
CA LYS A 27 1.37 8.95 17.76
C LYS A 27 0.41 9.80 18.62
N ARG A 28 -0.91 9.63 18.44
CA ARG A 28 -1.94 10.36 19.19
C ARG A 28 -2.60 9.49 20.27
N ASN A 29 -2.90 8.24 19.94
CA ASN A 29 -3.54 7.30 20.84
C ASN A 29 -3.10 5.87 20.52
N VAL A 30 -2.15 5.36 21.31
CA VAL A 30 -1.59 4.03 21.15
C VAL A 30 -2.66 2.95 21.33
N SER A 31 -3.50 3.04 22.36
CA SER A 31 -4.52 2.03 22.67
C SER A 31 -5.56 1.89 21.55
N ALA A 32 -6.06 3.01 21.03
CA ALA A 32 -7.01 3.02 19.92
C ALA A 32 -6.36 2.46 18.64
N SER A 33 -5.12 2.86 18.32
CA SER A 33 -4.41 2.36 17.15
C SER A 33 -4.18 0.86 17.21
N GLN A 34 -3.73 0.32 18.35
CA GLN A 34 -3.50 -1.12 18.53
C GLN A 34 -4.80 -1.93 18.45
N THR A 35 -5.89 -1.40 19.02
CA THR A 35 -7.22 -2.04 18.94
C THR A 35 -7.70 -2.14 17.48
N LEU A 36 -7.64 -1.03 16.75
CA LEU A 36 -8.03 -0.99 15.34
C LEU A 36 -7.13 -1.88 14.48
N ARG A 37 -5.81 -1.85 14.72
CA ARG A 37 -4.85 -2.68 14.01
C ARG A 37 -5.17 -4.16 14.19
N SER A 38 -5.34 -4.62 15.43
CA SER A 38 -5.65 -6.02 15.71
C SER A 38 -6.95 -6.46 15.04
N ALA A 39 -8.02 -5.65 15.16
CA ALA A 39 -9.31 -5.95 14.58
C ALA A 39 -9.27 -6.02 13.05
N LEU A 40 -8.66 -5.03 12.39
CA LEU A 40 -8.57 -4.97 10.92
C LEU A 40 -7.71 -6.10 10.37
N PHE A 41 -6.55 -6.37 10.95
CA PHE A 41 -5.67 -7.45 10.49
C PHE A 41 -6.31 -8.83 10.68
N LYS A 42 -6.94 -9.08 11.83
CA LYS A 42 -7.64 -10.35 12.07
C LYS A 42 -8.81 -10.53 11.09
N THR A 43 -9.55 -9.46 10.81
CA THR A 43 -10.68 -9.50 9.88
C THR A 43 -10.20 -9.76 8.46
N GLU A 44 -9.16 -9.06 7.99
CA GLU A 44 -8.58 -9.26 6.66
C GLU A 44 -8.04 -10.68 6.49
N ASN A 45 -7.33 -11.22 7.50
CA ASN A 45 -6.82 -12.58 7.46
C ASN A 45 -7.94 -13.64 7.40
N THR A 46 -9.10 -13.36 8.00
CA THR A 46 -10.26 -14.26 7.99
C THR A 46 -11.11 -14.08 6.73
N HIS A 47 -11.14 -12.86 6.18
CA HIS A 47 -11.94 -12.46 5.03
C HIS A 47 -11.11 -11.55 4.10
N PRO A 48 -10.24 -12.14 3.24
CA PRO A 48 -9.43 -11.36 2.30
C PRO A 48 -10.28 -10.42 1.43
N GLY A 49 -9.79 -9.19 1.26
CA GLY A 49 -10.51 -8.12 0.54
C GLY A 49 -11.44 -7.28 1.40
N PHE A 50 -11.59 -7.59 2.70
CA PHE A 50 -12.40 -6.77 3.62
C PHE A 50 -11.91 -5.32 3.69
N ALA A 51 -10.59 -5.11 3.83
CA ALA A 51 -9.95 -3.80 3.91
C ALA A 51 -10.26 -2.94 2.68
N TYR A 52 -10.22 -3.55 1.49
CA TYR A 52 -10.62 -2.88 0.25
C TYR A 52 -12.09 -2.47 0.27
N ASN A 53 -12.98 -3.40 0.62
CA ASN A 53 -14.41 -3.13 0.68
C ASN A 53 -14.76 -2.04 1.69
N LEU A 54 -14.07 -2.00 2.84
CA LEU A 54 -14.20 -0.95 3.83
C LEU A 54 -13.81 0.42 3.25
N VAL A 55 -12.66 0.52 2.60
CA VAL A 55 -12.19 1.77 1.99
C VAL A 55 -13.10 2.21 0.85
N ALA A 56 -13.51 1.29 -0.02
CA ALA A 56 -14.47 1.57 -1.10
C ALA A 56 -15.81 2.05 -0.56
N GLY A 57 -16.29 1.47 0.56
CA GLY A 57 -17.49 1.91 1.27
C GLY A 57 -17.37 3.34 1.81
N ILE A 58 -16.23 3.68 2.44
CA ILE A 58 -15.95 5.03 2.95
C ILE A 58 -15.91 6.05 1.80
N MET A 59 -15.22 5.72 0.71
CA MET A 59 -15.14 6.59 -0.47
C MET A 59 -16.50 6.84 -1.10
N LYS A 60 -17.32 5.80 -1.22
CA LYS A 60 -18.69 5.92 -1.72
C LYS A 60 -19.55 6.83 -0.82
N GLN A 61 -19.41 6.70 0.50
CA GLN A 61 -20.13 7.53 1.46
C GLN A 61 -19.68 9.01 1.40
N GLY A 62 -18.41 9.25 1.07
CA GLY A 62 -17.85 10.60 0.93
C GLY A 62 -17.97 11.20 -0.47
N ASP A 63 -18.63 10.54 -1.43
CA ASP A 63 -18.70 10.93 -2.84
C ASP A 63 -17.32 11.16 -3.49
N ILE A 64 -16.33 10.33 -3.09
CA ILE A 64 -14.95 10.42 -3.58
C ILE A 64 -14.78 9.46 -4.75
N SER A 65 -14.72 10.00 -5.97
CA SER A 65 -14.47 9.23 -7.19
C SER A 65 -12.98 9.30 -7.57
N ILE A 66 -12.19 8.33 -7.10
CA ILE A 66 -10.77 8.17 -7.48
C ILE A 66 -10.49 6.75 -7.98
N ASN A 67 -9.53 6.62 -8.91
CA ASN A 67 -9.03 5.33 -9.34
C ASN A 67 -8.16 4.72 -8.23
N MET A 68 -8.66 3.68 -7.57
CA MET A 68 -7.94 2.99 -6.50
C MET A 68 -6.63 2.33 -6.97
N ASN A 69 -6.57 1.86 -8.22
CA ASN A 69 -5.36 1.25 -8.77
C ASN A 69 -4.22 2.28 -8.88
N GLU A 70 -4.52 3.44 -9.46
CA GLU A 70 -3.54 4.53 -9.56
C GLU A 70 -3.15 5.07 -8.19
N SER A 71 -4.13 5.25 -7.30
CA SER A 71 -3.90 5.83 -5.98
C SER A 71 -3.02 4.94 -5.12
N VAL A 72 -3.28 3.63 -5.08
CA VAL A 72 -2.43 2.67 -4.36
C VAL A 72 -1.04 2.59 -4.99
N LEU A 73 -0.94 2.61 -6.32
CA LEU A 73 0.37 2.60 -7.02
C LEU A 73 1.19 3.85 -6.67
N ARG A 74 0.59 5.05 -6.68
CA ARG A 74 1.24 6.30 -6.25
C ARG A 74 1.72 6.19 -4.79
N LEU A 75 0.86 5.73 -3.90
CA LEU A 75 1.17 5.60 -2.47
C LEU A 75 2.29 4.59 -2.19
N GLN A 76 2.42 3.54 -3.00
CA GLN A 76 3.46 2.51 -2.85
C GLN A 76 4.89 3.09 -2.81
N GLY A 77 5.14 4.20 -3.52
CA GLY A 77 6.44 4.89 -3.52
C GLY A 77 6.73 5.68 -2.24
N THR A 78 5.68 5.99 -1.46
CA THR A 78 5.75 6.80 -0.24
C THR A 78 5.83 5.98 1.04
N VAL A 79 5.48 4.69 0.98
CA VAL A 79 5.59 3.78 2.13
C VAL A 79 7.05 3.70 2.57
N SER A 80 7.32 4.25 3.76
CA SER A 80 8.66 4.30 4.34
C SER A 80 9.22 2.90 4.58
N ASP A 81 10.55 2.76 4.48
CA ASP A 81 11.30 1.55 4.83
C ASP A 81 10.98 1.00 6.23
N LEU A 82 10.57 1.87 7.15
CA LEU A 82 10.20 1.54 8.53
C LEU A 82 8.76 1.01 8.63
N GLU A 83 7.88 1.44 7.74
CA GLU A 83 6.46 1.04 7.71
C GLU A 83 6.19 -0.13 6.77
N GLY A 84 7.06 -0.35 5.77
CA GLY A 84 7.09 -1.53 4.91
C GLY A 84 7.63 -2.79 5.59
N GLY A 85 7.64 -2.84 6.93
CA GLY A 85 8.33 -3.83 7.75
C GLY A 85 7.91 -5.29 7.58
N GLU A 86 6.94 -5.60 6.72
CA GLU A 86 6.63 -6.99 6.33
C GLU A 86 7.46 -7.47 5.13
N TYR A 87 7.87 -6.55 4.24
CA TYR A 87 8.61 -6.88 3.03
C TYR A 87 10.10 -6.52 3.10
N ARG A 88 10.50 -5.71 4.09
CA ARG A 88 11.92 -5.42 4.35
C ARG A 88 12.54 -6.57 5.11
N LEU A 89 13.67 -7.08 4.62
CA LEU A 89 14.43 -8.10 5.31
C LEU A 89 15.27 -7.46 6.43
N ASN A 90 15.07 -7.89 7.68
CA ASN A 90 15.80 -7.44 8.87
C ASN A 90 17.13 -8.21 9.03
N ARG A 91 17.90 -8.30 7.95
CA ARG A 91 19.14 -9.06 7.87
C ARG A 91 20.30 -8.13 7.54
N SER A 92 21.33 -8.11 8.38
CA SER A 92 22.43 -7.14 8.26
C SER A 92 23.41 -7.45 7.15
N GLU A 93 23.35 -8.64 6.55
CA GLU A 93 24.28 -9.05 5.49
C GLU A 93 24.04 -8.23 4.20
N ASP A 94 25.14 -7.86 3.54
CA ASP A 94 25.15 -6.92 2.41
C ASP A 94 24.19 -7.32 1.28
N ALA A 95 24.10 -8.62 0.98
CA ALA A 95 23.20 -9.13 -0.05
C ALA A 95 21.71 -8.79 0.23
N PHE A 96 21.29 -8.85 1.49
CA PHE A 96 19.91 -8.52 1.87
C PHE A 96 19.68 -7.00 1.91
N GLN A 97 20.69 -6.22 2.30
CA GLN A 97 20.63 -4.76 2.22
C GLN A 97 20.55 -4.28 0.76
N GLU A 98 21.30 -4.90 -0.14
CA GLU A 98 21.26 -4.60 -1.57
C GLU A 98 19.88 -4.96 -2.17
N LEU A 99 19.31 -6.12 -1.81
CA LEU A 99 17.97 -6.51 -2.24
C LEU A 99 16.91 -5.50 -1.76
N ASN A 100 16.95 -5.11 -0.49
CA ASN A 100 16.05 -4.08 0.05
C ASN A 100 16.17 -2.77 -0.75
N LYS A 101 17.40 -2.32 -1.04
CA LYS A 101 17.65 -1.10 -1.81
C LYS A 101 17.10 -1.19 -3.24
N LYS A 102 17.36 -2.29 -3.94
CA LYS A 102 16.88 -2.52 -5.32
C LYS A 102 15.35 -2.62 -5.40
N SER A 103 14.74 -3.36 -4.47
CA SER A 103 13.28 -3.46 -4.36
C SER A 103 12.63 -2.09 -4.14
N MET A 104 13.21 -1.27 -3.26
CA MET A 104 12.71 0.09 -3.00
C MET A 104 12.88 1.02 -4.19
N ALA A 105 14.03 0.97 -4.87
CA ALA A 105 14.26 1.76 -6.08
C ALA A 105 13.21 1.43 -7.15
N LEU A 106 12.95 0.14 -7.38
CA LEU A 106 11.93 -0.30 -8.33
C LEU A 106 10.53 0.19 -7.93
N LYS A 107 10.12 0.02 -6.67
CA LYS A 107 8.81 0.51 -6.19
C LYS A 107 8.63 2.01 -6.40
N ARG A 108 9.67 2.81 -6.19
CA ARG A 108 9.66 4.27 -6.43
C ARG A 108 9.60 4.65 -7.91
N ILE A 109 10.20 3.85 -8.78
CA ILE A 109 10.08 4.06 -10.23
C ILE A 109 8.65 3.76 -10.66
N LEU A 110 8.13 2.59 -10.29
CA LEU A 110 6.78 2.14 -10.67
C LEU A 110 5.67 3.04 -10.12
N SER A 111 5.86 3.62 -8.92
CA SER A 111 4.86 4.51 -8.33
C SER A 111 4.64 5.81 -9.11
N ARG A 112 5.56 6.17 -10.01
CA ARG A 112 5.46 7.39 -10.84
C ARG A 112 4.72 7.16 -12.16
N ILE A 113 4.46 5.91 -12.53
CA ILE A 113 3.75 5.55 -13.77
C ILE A 113 2.42 6.31 -13.93
N PRO A 114 1.55 6.42 -12.90
CA PRO A 114 0.29 7.16 -13.05
C PRO A 114 0.45 8.63 -13.47
N ASP A 115 1.59 9.24 -13.16
CA ASP A 115 1.87 10.64 -13.46
C ASP A 115 2.64 10.80 -14.78
N GLU A 116 3.48 9.83 -15.13
CA GLU A 116 4.39 9.88 -16.28
C GLU A 116 3.80 9.25 -17.55
N ILE A 117 2.79 8.36 -17.45
CA ILE A 117 2.24 7.58 -18.58
C ILE A 117 1.68 8.43 -19.73
N ASN A 118 1.21 9.64 -19.44
CA ASN A 118 0.65 10.55 -20.44
C ASN A 118 1.72 11.32 -21.21
N ASP A 119 2.95 11.42 -20.69
CA ASP A 119 4.09 11.98 -21.40
C ASP A 119 4.97 10.85 -21.95
N ARG A 120 4.81 10.58 -23.25
CA ARG A 120 5.54 9.53 -23.95
C ARG A 120 7.05 9.61 -23.75
N LYS A 121 7.65 10.81 -23.72
CA LYS A 121 9.11 10.94 -23.59
C LYS A 121 9.54 10.53 -22.19
N THR A 122 8.87 11.06 -21.17
CA THR A 122 9.15 10.75 -19.76
C THR A 122 8.87 9.27 -19.46
N PHE A 123 7.75 8.73 -19.96
CA PHE A 123 7.41 7.32 -19.77
C PHE A 123 8.43 6.35 -20.39
N LEU A 124 8.99 6.67 -21.56
CA LEU A 124 10.05 5.87 -22.17
C LEU A 124 11.34 5.88 -21.35
N GLU A 125 11.66 6.99 -20.68
CA GLU A 125 12.78 7.04 -19.73
C GLU A 125 12.49 6.22 -18.46
N THR A 126 11.24 6.19 -18.00
CA THR A 126 10.82 5.40 -16.82
C THR A 126 10.87 3.89 -17.05
N ILE A 127 10.72 3.44 -18.30
CA ILE A 127 10.80 2.01 -18.68
C ILE A 127 12.24 1.50 -18.79
N LYS A 128 13.21 2.37 -19.10
CA LYS A 128 14.63 2.01 -19.29
C LYS A 128 15.31 1.63 -17.98
#